data_AF-A0A5E4F4F8-F1
#
_entry.id   AF-A0A5E4F4F8-F1
#
_cell.length_a   1.000
_cell.length_b   1.000
_cell.length_c   1.000
_cell.angle_alpha   90.00
_cell.angle_beta   90.00
_cell.angle_gamma   90.00
#
_symmetry.space_group_name_H-M   'P 1'
#
loop_
_entity.id
_entity.type
_entity.pdbx_description
1 polymer ?
#
loop_
_entity_poly.entity_id
_entity_poly.type
_entity_poly.pdbx_seq_one_letter_code
_entity_poly.pdbx_strand_id
1 'polypeptide(L)'
;MEERTRSAVHCASQTPVIHGGSLHASDDFPTDRHLIELWSSSNSFVYEYITFKDLMINSNFRGGGIAVINSLRSTIDNCYISHFTTSGILIQGGHETYVRNSFIGQHINIGGDHRERNFSGIGINIQGNDNAITDVVIFSASIGVMVQGQANVLTGVHCYNKATTWGGTGIYVRAPGLTQTRILNSYFDFTGIVAEDPVQLHIAGSFFLGNAFILIKSLKGVACGISIVDNMFSGDYTGVPIVQLDQSNGQYFTTIDQVMVDRNVVQGMVLKSTVAKGSVWSNGTRWTVDFSKLLLFPDLIQNVQYTLHASKSFPKHVLRDVSSNRVMVESDVPVSATLHVSVDQSMMGYV
;
A
#
# COMPACT_ATOMS: atom_id res chain seq x y z
N MET A 1 41.50 44.03 -18.86
CA MET A 1 41.28 43.63 -17.47
C MET A 1 40.24 44.58 -16.91
N GLU A 2 38.96 44.23 -17.01
CA GLU A 2 37.93 44.73 -16.09
C GLU A 2 36.69 43.88 -16.30
N GLU A 3 36.50 43.03 -15.31
CA GLU A 3 35.50 42.00 -15.16
C GLU A 3 34.18 42.68 -14.80
N ARG A 4 33.18 42.62 -15.70
CA ARG A 4 31.81 43.01 -15.34
C ARG A 4 31.17 41.84 -14.60
N THR A 5 31.37 41.80 -13.29
CA THR A 5 30.60 40.98 -12.36
C THR A 5 29.14 41.44 -12.42
N ARG A 6 28.29 40.71 -13.15
CA ARG A 6 26.83 40.82 -13.00
C ARG A 6 26.44 40.14 -11.70
N SER A 7 26.57 40.86 -10.60
CA SER A 7 25.86 40.55 -9.36
C SER A 7 24.38 40.88 -9.56
N ALA A 8 23.61 39.91 -10.05
CA ALA A 8 22.17 39.93 -9.89
C ALA A 8 21.83 39.29 -8.54
N VAL A 9 21.89 40.08 -7.47
CA VAL A 9 21.13 39.75 -6.26
C VAL A 9 19.68 40.10 -6.58
N HIS A 10 18.96 39.17 -7.18
CA HIS A 10 17.50 39.24 -7.18
C HIS A 10 17.06 38.85 -5.77
N CYS A 11 16.55 39.80 -4.99
CA CYS A 11 15.78 39.49 -3.80
C CYS A 11 14.70 38.48 -4.21
N ALA A 12 14.83 37.25 -3.72
CA ALA A 12 13.82 36.21 -3.88
C ALA A 12 12.52 36.76 -3.32
N SER A 13 11.48 36.82 -4.16
CA SER A 13 10.11 36.87 -3.68
C SER A 13 9.95 35.69 -2.73
N GLN A 14 9.80 35.96 -1.43
CA GLN A 14 9.50 34.92 -0.46
C GLN A 14 8.23 34.23 -0.94
N THR A 15 8.36 32.94 -1.22
CA THR A 15 7.27 32.00 -1.43
C THR A 15 6.20 32.23 -0.36
N PRO A 16 4.90 32.29 -0.68
CA PRO A 16 3.87 32.42 0.34
C PRO A 16 3.93 31.23 1.31
N VAL A 17 4.26 31.53 2.57
CA VAL A 17 4.22 30.57 3.67
C VAL A 17 3.13 31.01 4.64
N ILE A 18 2.15 30.14 4.85
CA ILE A 18 1.14 30.28 5.90
C ILE A 18 1.64 29.43 7.06
N HIS A 19 2.08 30.08 8.15
CA HIS A 19 2.71 29.36 9.24
C HIS A 19 2.34 29.81 10.64
N GLY A 20 2.40 28.87 11.58
CA GLY A 20 2.19 29.11 13.00
C GLY A 20 0.73 29.37 13.39
N GLY A 21 0.41 29.04 14.64
CA GLY A 21 -0.88 29.33 15.25
C GLY A 21 -1.91 28.21 15.13
N SER A 22 -3.11 28.50 15.62
CA SER A 22 -4.20 27.53 15.74
C SER A 22 -5.46 28.06 15.08
N LEU A 23 -6.13 27.21 14.30
CA LEU A 23 -7.46 27.45 13.77
C LEU A 23 -8.44 26.47 14.42
N HIS A 24 -9.57 26.98 14.88
CA HIS A 24 -10.65 26.20 15.45
C HIS A 24 -11.95 26.54 14.74
N ALA A 25 -12.63 25.52 14.22
CA ALA A 25 -13.94 25.70 13.59
C ALA A 25 -14.99 26.05 14.65
N SER A 26 -15.82 27.05 14.36
CA SER A 26 -16.99 27.38 15.18
C SER A 26 -18.05 26.27 15.12
N ASP A 27 -18.99 26.29 16.07
CA ASP A 27 -20.07 25.29 16.14
C ASP A 27 -20.99 25.33 14.91
N ASP A 28 -21.04 26.46 14.20
CA ASP A 28 -21.81 26.69 12.97
C ASP A 28 -20.98 26.56 11.68
N PHE A 29 -19.72 26.11 11.76
CA PHE A 29 -18.89 25.91 10.58
C PHE A 29 -19.53 24.90 9.59
N PRO A 30 -19.47 25.16 8.27
CA PRO A 30 -20.05 24.24 7.28
C PRO A 30 -19.48 22.82 7.34
N THR A 31 -20.32 21.82 7.10
CA THR A 31 -19.91 20.40 7.16
C THR A 31 -19.21 19.88 5.91
N ASP A 32 -19.19 20.68 4.86
CA ASP A 32 -18.73 20.35 3.51
C ASP A 32 -17.56 21.23 3.04
N ARG A 33 -16.96 22.00 3.95
CA ARG A 33 -15.82 22.91 3.68
C ARG A 33 -14.58 22.52 4.47
N HIS A 34 -13.45 23.12 4.13
CA HIS A 34 -12.19 22.97 4.86
C HIS A 34 -11.80 24.30 5.50
N LEU A 35 -11.13 24.28 6.67
CA LEU A 35 -10.73 25.53 7.36
C LEU A 35 -9.74 26.35 6.52
N ILE A 36 -8.94 25.67 5.70
CA ILE A 36 -8.06 26.29 4.71
C ILE A 36 -8.35 25.67 3.35
N GLU A 37 -8.66 26.49 2.36
CA GLU A 37 -8.89 26.07 0.98
C GLU A 37 -7.97 26.86 0.05
N LEU A 38 -6.97 26.19 -0.51
CA LEU A 38 -6.18 26.70 -1.62
C LEU A 38 -6.86 26.27 -2.91
N TRP A 39 -7.69 27.16 -3.45
CA TRP A 39 -8.58 26.84 -4.57
C TRP A 39 -8.80 28.04 -5.49
N SER A 40 -8.76 27.81 -6.81
CA SER A 40 -9.14 28.78 -7.83
C SER A 40 -10.48 28.41 -8.46
N SER A 41 -11.34 29.42 -8.70
CA SER A 41 -12.64 29.23 -9.38
C SER A 41 -12.52 28.79 -10.84
N SER A 42 -11.33 28.89 -11.44
CA SER A 42 -11.00 28.35 -12.76
C SER A 42 -10.24 27.01 -12.65
N ASN A 43 -10.32 26.17 -13.69
CA ASN A 43 -9.53 24.94 -13.81
C ASN A 43 -8.03 25.20 -14.11
N SER A 44 -7.54 26.41 -13.86
CA SER A 44 -6.14 26.77 -14.06
C SER A 44 -5.35 26.57 -12.78
N PHE A 45 -4.09 26.17 -12.92
CA PHE A 45 -3.14 26.06 -11.82
C PHE A 45 -2.60 27.43 -11.40
N VAL A 46 -3.44 28.21 -10.70
CA VAL A 46 -3.10 29.61 -10.32
C VAL A 46 -2.17 29.65 -9.12
N TYR A 47 -2.25 28.65 -8.24
CA TYR A 47 -1.44 28.57 -7.06
C TYR A 47 -0.28 27.60 -7.28
N GLU A 48 0.93 28.11 -7.10
CA GLU A 48 2.15 27.36 -7.22
C GLU A 48 3.10 27.72 -6.08
N TYR A 49 3.80 26.72 -5.55
CA TYR A 49 4.85 26.91 -4.55
C TYR A 49 4.26 27.62 -3.32
N ILE A 50 3.34 26.97 -2.62
CA ILE A 50 2.74 27.48 -1.37
C ILE A 50 2.97 26.49 -0.26
N THR A 51 3.34 27.00 0.92
CA THR A 51 3.63 26.16 2.09
C THR A 51 2.69 26.47 3.25
N PHE A 52 2.05 25.44 3.81
CA PHE A 52 1.35 25.45 5.09
C PHE A 52 2.25 24.80 6.13
N LYS A 53 2.61 25.50 7.21
CA LYS A 53 3.61 25.01 8.15
C LYS A 53 3.33 25.32 9.61
N ASP A 54 3.63 24.39 10.52
CA ASP A 54 3.53 24.62 11.97
C ASP A 54 2.11 25.04 12.43
N LEU A 55 1.07 24.49 11.79
CA LEU A 55 -0.33 24.84 12.06
C LEU A 55 -1.01 23.79 12.94
N MET A 56 -1.84 24.23 13.89
CA MET A 56 -2.79 23.38 14.59
C MET A 56 -4.22 23.66 14.08
N ILE A 57 -4.86 22.67 13.46
CA ILE A 57 -6.19 22.82 12.86
C ILE A 57 -7.14 21.87 13.57
N ASN A 58 -8.13 22.43 14.25
CA ASN A 58 -9.19 21.66 14.91
C ASN A 58 -10.52 21.95 14.20
N SER A 59 -10.97 20.98 13.40
CA SER A 59 -12.20 21.09 12.61
C SER A 59 -13.49 20.93 13.43
N ASN A 60 -13.42 20.76 14.75
CA ASN A 60 -14.58 20.72 15.65
C ASN A 60 -15.70 19.74 15.25
N PHE A 61 -15.31 18.59 14.67
CA PHE A 61 -16.20 17.60 14.05
C PHE A 61 -17.11 18.20 12.97
N ARG A 62 -16.58 19.15 12.18
CA ARG A 62 -17.25 19.78 11.05
C ARG A 62 -16.29 19.90 9.86
N GLY A 63 -16.72 19.47 8.69
CA GLY A 63 -15.93 19.65 7.47
C GLY A 63 -14.56 18.96 7.54
N GLY A 64 -13.56 19.59 6.92
CA GLY A 64 -12.19 19.11 6.81
C GLY A 64 -11.13 20.11 7.27
N GLY A 65 -9.86 19.74 7.19
CA GLY A 65 -8.74 20.58 7.63
C GLY A 65 -8.23 21.51 6.52
N ILE A 66 -7.40 20.98 5.63
CA ILE A 66 -6.78 21.71 4.52
C ILE A 66 -7.21 21.08 3.19
N ALA A 67 -7.66 21.89 2.24
CA ALA A 67 -7.83 21.47 0.84
C ALA A 67 -6.84 22.19 -0.07
N VAL A 68 -6.12 21.42 -0.89
CA VAL A 68 -5.25 21.90 -1.96
C VAL A 68 -5.85 21.44 -3.29
N ILE A 69 -6.40 22.39 -4.04
CA ILE A 69 -7.19 22.11 -5.24
C ILE A 69 -6.56 22.83 -6.44
N ASN A 70 -6.32 22.11 -7.53
CA ASN A 70 -5.74 22.63 -8.76
C ASN A 70 -4.51 23.52 -8.51
N SER A 71 -3.56 23.01 -7.71
CA SER A 71 -2.35 23.73 -7.31
C SER A 71 -1.10 22.92 -7.67
N LEU A 72 0.03 23.59 -7.87
CA LEU A 72 1.31 22.98 -8.19
C LEU A 72 2.31 23.16 -7.04
N ARG A 73 3.16 22.16 -6.79
CA ARG A 73 4.34 22.29 -5.90
C ARG A 73 4.00 22.82 -4.51
N SER A 74 2.88 22.38 -3.96
CA SER A 74 2.39 22.81 -2.65
C SER A 74 2.95 21.94 -1.54
N THR A 75 3.16 22.49 -0.35
CA THR A 75 3.70 21.75 0.80
C THR A 75 2.83 21.95 2.04
N ILE A 76 2.52 20.86 2.74
CA ILE A 76 1.94 20.85 4.09
C ILE A 76 2.98 20.18 5.00
N ASP A 77 3.55 20.92 5.95
CA ASP A 77 4.70 20.49 6.76
C ASP A 77 4.47 20.76 8.25
N ASN A 78 4.70 19.77 9.11
CA ASN A 78 4.60 19.93 10.56
C ASN A 78 3.24 20.49 11.04
N CYS A 79 2.14 19.95 10.52
CA CYS A 79 0.79 20.33 10.93
C CYS A 79 0.17 19.28 11.87
N TYR A 80 -0.65 19.75 12.81
CA TYR A 80 -1.51 18.90 13.64
C TYR A 80 -2.98 19.16 13.26
N ILE A 81 -3.63 18.18 12.62
CA ILE A 81 -4.99 18.34 12.07
C ILE A 81 -5.93 17.34 12.73
N SER A 82 -6.99 17.83 13.37
CA SER A 82 -7.90 16.99 14.15
C SER A 82 -9.39 17.28 13.96
N HIS A 83 -10.23 16.33 14.37
CA HIS A 83 -11.69 16.49 14.47
C HIS A 83 -12.37 16.85 13.14
N PHE A 84 -11.92 16.30 12.01
CA PHE A 84 -12.63 16.42 10.73
C PHE A 84 -13.77 15.40 10.61
N THR A 85 -14.80 15.69 9.83
CA THR A 85 -15.82 14.70 9.42
C THR A 85 -15.70 14.26 7.97
N THR A 86 -15.03 15.06 7.14
CA THR A 86 -14.75 14.72 5.74
C THR A 86 -13.30 14.21 5.60
N SER A 87 -12.36 15.10 5.28
CA SER A 87 -10.94 14.79 5.14
C SER A 87 -10.08 15.74 5.97
N GLY A 88 -9.06 15.22 6.66
CA GLY A 88 -8.07 16.07 7.32
C GLY A 88 -7.32 16.90 6.28
N ILE A 89 -6.85 16.25 5.22
CA ILE A 89 -6.27 16.89 4.04
C ILE A 89 -6.97 16.37 2.79
N LEU A 90 -7.39 17.27 1.90
CA LEU A 90 -7.82 16.96 0.54
C LEU A 90 -6.79 17.51 -0.45
N ILE A 91 -6.32 16.67 -1.37
CA ILE A 91 -5.52 17.05 -2.53
C ILE A 91 -6.35 16.70 -3.76
N GLN A 92 -6.71 17.66 -4.59
CA GLN A 92 -7.59 17.41 -5.75
C GLN A 92 -7.10 18.14 -6.99
N GLY A 93 -6.87 17.37 -8.06
CA GLY A 93 -6.20 17.90 -9.25
C GLY A 93 -4.80 18.42 -8.91
N GLY A 94 -4.22 19.20 -9.82
CA GLY A 94 -2.85 19.69 -9.65
C GLY A 94 -1.80 18.57 -9.70
N HIS A 95 -0.55 18.91 -9.33
CA HIS A 95 0.59 17.99 -9.30
C HIS A 95 1.56 18.41 -8.18
N GLU A 96 2.38 17.48 -7.71
CA GLU A 96 3.52 17.77 -6.83
C GLU A 96 3.14 18.37 -5.47
N THR A 97 2.03 17.92 -4.86
CA THR A 97 1.72 18.27 -3.47
C THR A 97 2.44 17.35 -2.50
N TYR A 98 3.20 17.93 -1.56
CA TYR A 98 3.95 17.21 -0.54
C TYR A 98 3.34 17.40 0.84
N VAL A 99 2.98 16.31 1.51
CA VAL A 99 2.56 16.33 2.92
C VAL A 99 3.63 15.63 3.76
N ARG A 100 4.16 16.32 4.77
CA ARG A 100 5.24 15.76 5.59
C ARG A 100 5.20 16.15 7.06
N ASN A 101 5.86 15.35 7.88
CA ASN A 101 6.10 15.60 9.31
C ASN A 101 4.84 15.92 10.12
N SER A 102 3.67 15.41 9.72
CA SER A 102 2.38 15.88 10.23
C SER A 102 1.63 14.80 11.01
N PHE A 103 0.74 15.23 11.90
CA PHE A 103 -0.13 14.38 12.70
C PHE A 103 -1.59 14.68 12.35
N ILE A 104 -2.32 13.67 11.88
CA ILE A 104 -3.66 13.85 11.32
C ILE A 104 -4.60 12.82 11.93
N GLY A 105 -5.66 13.24 12.61
CA GLY A 105 -6.61 12.25 13.11
C GLY A 105 -7.98 12.77 13.49
N GLN A 106 -9.00 11.99 13.15
CA GLN A 106 -10.39 12.40 13.38
C GLN A 106 -10.72 12.49 14.87
N HIS A 107 -10.23 11.55 15.69
CA HIS A 107 -10.41 11.58 17.14
C HIS A 107 -9.05 11.56 17.83
N ILE A 108 -8.83 12.45 18.79
CA ILE A 108 -7.58 12.46 19.55
C ILE A 108 -7.65 11.39 20.65
N ASN A 109 -7.19 10.18 20.32
CA ASN A 109 -7.03 9.07 21.26
C ASN A 109 -5.76 8.26 20.95
N ILE A 110 -5.45 7.32 21.84
CA ILE A 110 -4.25 6.45 21.78
C ILE A 110 -4.62 4.98 21.53
N GLY A 111 -5.79 4.72 20.91
CA GLY A 111 -6.36 3.38 20.74
C GLY A 111 -7.32 2.97 21.85
N GLY A 112 -8.16 1.96 21.57
CA GLY A 112 -9.14 1.43 22.52
C GLY A 112 -10.37 2.32 22.76
N ASP A 113 -10.61 3.31 21.89
CA ASP A 113 -11.80 4.16 21.97
C ASP A 113 -13.04 3.32 21.63
N HIS A 114 -14.01 3.30 22.55
CA HIS A 114 -15.26 2.54 22.37
C HIS A 114 -16.08 3.00 21.15
N ARG A 115 -15.78 4.18 20.59
CA ARG A 115 -16.43 4.77 19.41
C ARG A 115 -15.73 4.42 18.10
N GLU A 116 -14.62 3.67 18.11
CA GLU A 116 -13.80 3.43 16.92
C GLU A 116 -14.58 2.84 15.74
N ARG A 117 -15.57 2.00 16.02
CA ARG A 117 -16.50 1.46 15.01
C ARG A 117 -17.22 2.54 14.20
N ASN A 118 -17.38 3.73 14.77
CA ASN A 118 -18.12 4.86 14.18
C ASN A 118 -17.18 5.90 13.54
N PHE A 119 -15.86 5.72 13.59
CA PHE A 119 -14.95 6.60 12.86
C PHE A 119 -15.27 6.53 11.37
N SER A 120 -15.28 7.70 10.74
CA SER A 120 -15.87 7.91 9.41
C SER A 120 -14.98 8.74 8.48
N GLY A 121 -14.13 9.60 9.03
CA GLY A 121 -13.32 10.53 8.25
C GLY A 121 -12.17 9.85 7.49
N ILE A 122 -11.62 10.59 6.54
CA ILE A 122 -10.39 10.22 5.81
C ILE A 122 -9.25 11.10 6.31
N GLY A 123 -8.10 10.54 6.69
CA GLY A 123 -6.95 11.36 7.11
C GLY A 123 -6.46 12.25 5.96
N ILE A 124 -5.99 11.62 4.88
CA ILE A 124 -5.55 12.29 3.65
C ILE A 124 -6.29 11.69 2.47
N ASN A 125 -6.92 12.52 1.64
CA ASN A 125 -7.58 12.12 0.41
C ASN A 125 -6.86 12.70 -0.80
N ILE A 126 -6.25 11.84 -1.62
CA ILE A 126 -5.48 12.20 -2.80
C ILE A 126 -6.29 11.89 -4.06
N GLN A 127 -6.88 12.91 -4.66
CA GLN A 127 -7.62 12.89 -5.92
C GLN A 127 -6.79 13.53 -7.03
N GLY A 128 -5.60 13.00 -7.24
CA GLY A 128 -4.64 13.51 -8.19
C GLY A 128 -3.38 12.65 -8.24
N ASN A 129 -2.44 13.06 -9.07
CA ASN A 129 -1.22 12.34 -9.38
C ASN A 129 0.03 13.13 -8.98
N ASP A 130 1.15 12.40 -8.91
CA ASP A 130 2.49 12.96 -8.66
C ASP A 130 2.66 13.60 -7.27
N ASN A 131 1.97 13.10 -6.24
CA ASN A 131 2.05 13.61 -4.87
C ASN A 131 2.93 12.73 -3.99
N ALA A 132 3.46 13.31 -2.91
CA ALA A 132 4.29 12.60 -1.94
C ALA A 132 3.78 12.82 -0.51
N ILE A 133 3.62 11.72 0.23
CA ILE A 133 3.33 11.72 1.66
C ILE A 133 4.54 11.13 2.39
N THR A 134 5.14 11.87 3.32
CA THR A 134 6.42 11.49 3.93
C THR A 134 6.45 11.76 5.42
N ASP A 135 6.71 10.75 6.25
CA ASP A 135 6.83 10.91 7.70
C ASP A 135 5.56 11.50 8.34
N VAL A 136 4.41 10.89 8.05
CA VAL A 136 3.09 11.35 8.53
C VAL A 136 2.47 10.28 9.42
N VAL A 137 1.93 10.71 10.56
CA VAL A 137 1.17 9.87 11.48
C VAL A 137 -0.32 10.12 11.29
N ILE A 138 -1.08 9.06 11.04
CA ILE A 138 -2.53 9.13 10.85
C ILE A 138 -3.23 8.24 11.88
N PHE A 139 -4.17 8.83 12.60
CA PHE A 139 -4.82 8.18 13.74
C PHE A 139 -6.33 8.36 13.75
N SER A 140 -7.01 7.34 14.27
CA SER A 140 -8.45 7.37 14.56
C SER A 140 -9.37 7.84 13.43
N ALA A 141 -8.95 7.75 12.17
CA ALA A 141 -9.77 7.96 10.97
C ALA A 141 -10.35 6.62 10.48
N SER A 142 -11.43 6.65 9.69
CA SER A 142 -11.93 5.43 9.03
C SER A 142 -10.90 4.92 8.01
N ILE A 143 -10.39 5.84 7.19
CA ILE A 143 -9.35 5.58 6.21
C ILE A 143 -8.18 6.50 6.51
N GLY A 144 -6.97 5.95 6.64
CA GLY A 144 -5.76 6.75 6.87
C GLY A 144 -5.45 7.61 5.65
N VAL A 145 -5.06 6.98 4.54
CA VAL A 145 -4.88 7.63 3.23
C VAL A 145 -5.76 6.98 2.17
N MET A 146 -6.53 7.79 1.45
CA MET A 146 -7.21 7.39 0.21
C MET A 146 -6.40 7.89 -0.98
N VAL A 147 -6.03 6.99 -1.90
CA VAL A 147 -5.31 7.30 -3.13
C VAL A 147 -6.23 7.01 -4.32
N GLN A 148 -6.64 8.05 -5.04
CA GLN A 148 -7.57 7.98 -6.18
C GLN A 148 -6.93 8.45 -7.50
N GLY A 149 -5.61 8.57 -7.55
CA GLY A 149 -4.85 8.95 -8.73
C GLY A 149 -3.47 8.28 -8.78
N GLN A 150 -2.74 8.52 -9.86
CA GLN A 150 -1.55 7.75 -10.22
C GLN A 150 -0.25 8.33 -9.67
N ALA A 151 0.85 7.58 -9.81
CA ALA A 151 2.22 8.07 -9.61
C ALA A 151 2.56 8.58 -8.20
N ASN A 152 1.71 8.33 -7.21
CA ASN A 152 1.90 8.81 -5.85
C ASN A 152 2.96 7.97 -5.09
N VAL A 153 3.64 8.59 -4.12
CA VAL A 153 4.58 7.92 -3.22
C VAL A 153 4.23 8.21 -1.76
N LEU A 154 4.16 7.16 -0.96
CA LEU A 154 3.92 7.22 0.47
C LEU A 154 5.10 6.55 1.16
N THR A 155 5.79 7.25 2.05
CA THR A 155 6.96 6.73 2.76
C THR A 155 6.99 7.18 4.21
N GLY A 156 7.36 6.32 5.16
CA GLY A 156 7.37 6.70 6.58
C GLY A 156 5.97 7.02 7.13
N VAL A 157 4.91 6.48 6.52
CA VAL A 157 3.54 6.73 6.97
C VAL A 157 3.22 5.75 8.09
N HIS A 158 2.78 6.27 9.24
CA HIS A 158 2.29 5.46 10.35
C HIS A 158 0.77 5.56 10.44
N CYS A 159 0.07 4.48 10.12
CA CYS A 159 -1.38 4.39 10.27
C CYS A 159 -1.71 3.55 11.52
N TYR A 160 -2.28 4.20 12.54
CA TYR A 160 -3.00 3.55 13.64
C TYR A 160 -4.44 4.09 13.71
N ASN A 161 -5.05 4.17 12.53
CA ASN A 161 -6.44 4.55 12.39
C ASN A 161 -7.37 3.35 12.63
N LYS A 162 -8.67 3.51 12.38
CA LYS A 162 -9.69 2.47 12.59
C LYS A 162 -9.19 1.08 12.16
N ALA A 163 -9.23 0.12 13.08
CA ALA A 163 -8.73 -1.22 12.83
C ALA A 163 -9.49 -1.91 11.69
N THR A 164 -8.79 -2.80 10.98
CA THR A 164 -9.37 -3.58 9.87
C THR A 164 -10.57 -4.42 10.32
N THR A 165 -10.55 -4.93 11.55
CA THR A 165 -11.63 -5.73 12.15
C THR A 165 -12.94 -4.94 12.32
N TRP A 166 -12.87 -3.61 12.32
CA TRP A 166 -14.02 -2.71 12.34
C TRP A 166 -14.31 -2.07 10.98
N GLY A 167 -13.64 -2.51 9.92
CA GLY A 167 -13.81 -2.01 8.56
C GLY A 167 -13.02 -0.75 8.25
N GLY A 168 -12.02 -0.40 9.07
CA GLY A 168 -11.08 0.66 8.74
C GLY A 168 -9.98 0.21 7.77
N THR A 169 -9.24 1.16 7.22
CA THR A 169 -8.16 0.89 6.27
C THR A 169 -7.02 1.89 6.46
N GLY A 170 -5.78 1.42 6.51
CA GLY A 170 -4.59 2.26 6.63
C GLY A 170 -4.39 3.08 5.37
N ILE A 171 -4.20 2.38 4.25
CA ILE A 171 -4.11 3.01 2.93
C ILE A 171 -5.07 2.29 1.97
N TYR A 172 -5.96 3.05 1.36
CA TYR A 172 -6.88 2.58 0.34
C TYR A 172 -6.45 3.11 -1.02
N VAL A 173 -5.99 2.22 -1.90
CA VAL A 173 -5.65 2.51 -3.28
C VAL A 173 -6.86 2.24 -4.18
N ARG A 174 -7.61 3.29 -4.49
CA ARG A 174 -8.81 3.31 -5.34
C ARG A 174 -8.48 3.89 -6.72
N ALA A 175 -7.52 3.26 -7.39
CA ALA A 175 -7.06 3.65 -8.73
C ALA A 175 -6.97 2.41 -9.65
N PRO A 176 -8.10 1.73 -9.92
CA PRO A 176 -8.13 0.47 -10.65
C PRO A 176 -7.63 0.62 -12.08
N GLY A 177 -6.77 -0.31 -12.52
CA GLY A 177 -6.20 -0.34 -13.87
C GLY A 177 -5.08 0.67 -14.15
N LEU A 178 -4.84 1.62 -13.23
CA LEU A 178 -3.82 2.66 -13.42
C LEU A 178 -3.34 3.17 -12.04
N THR A 179 -2.70 2.31 -11.25
CA THR A 179 -2.33 2.63 -9.86
C THR A 179 -1.00 3.38 -9.75
N GLN A 180 0.09 2.84 -10.29
CA GLN A 180 1.43 3.45 -10.33
C GLN A 180 1.91 4.03 -8.98
N THR A 181 1.54 3.39 -7.87
CA THR A 181 1.74 3.92 -6.52
C THR A 181 2.83 3.14 -5.79
N ARG A 182 3.62 3.84 -4.96
CA ARG A 182 4.67 3.24 -4.13
C ARG A 182 4.38 3.52 -2.67
N ILE A 183 4.34 2.48 -1.85
CA ILE A 183 4.13 2.53 -0.39
C ILE A 183 5.34 1.89 0.27
N LEU A 184 6.15 2.70 0.94
CA LEU A 184 7.50 2.33 1.37
C LEU A 184 7.67 2.58 2.87
N ASN A 185 8.46 1.75 3.55
CA ASN A 185 9.00 2.03 4.89
C ASN A 185 7.95 2.56 5.88
N SER A 186 6.75 2.01 5.83
CA SER A 186 5.58 2.50 6.56
C SER A 186 5.22 1.56 7.71
N TYR A 187 4.46 2.05 8.67
CA TYR A 187 4.01 1.26 9.83
C TYR A 187 2.48 1.22 9.90
N PHE A 188 1.94 0.02 9.96
CA PHE A 188 0.50 -0.23 9.98
C PHE A 188 0.11 -0.98 11.26
N ASP A 189 -0.58 -0.29 12.15
CA ASP A 189 -0.94 -0.78 13.48
C ASP A 189 -2.44 -1.17 13.51
N PHE A 190 -2.72 -2.48 13.51
CA PHE A 190 -4.08 -3.09 13.42
C PHE A 190 -4.90 -2.73 12.17
N THR A 191 -4.32 -2.04 11.20
CA THR A 191 -4.97 -1.59 9.96
C THR A 191 -4.15 -1.99 8.74
N GLY A 192 -4.76 -2.16 7.58
CA GLY A 192 -4.11 -2.75 6.40
C GLY A 192 -4.00 -1.83 5.19
N ILE A 193 -3.61 -2.43 4.07
CA ILE A 193 -3.70 -1.81 2.74
C ILE A 193 -4.81 -2.51 1.95
N VAL A 194 -5.63 -1.74 1.24
CA VAL A 194 -6.58 -2.27 0.25
C VAL A 194 -6.25 -1.66 -1.11
N ALA A 195 -6.17 -2.48 -2.16
CA ALA A 195 -5.93 -2.02 -3.52
C ALA A 195 -6.91 -2.66 -4.50
N GLU A 196 -7.61 -1.84 -5.28
CA GLU A 196 -8.57 -2.29 -6.29
C GLU A 196 -7.92 -2.40 -7.67
N ASP A 197 -7.99 -3.58 -8.31
CA ASP A 197 -7.39 -3.90 -9.62
C ASP A 197 -6.02 -3.22 -9.88
N PRO A 198 -5.00 -3.42 -9.01
CA PRO A 198 -3.80 -2.61 -9.07
C PRO A 198 -2.93 -2.91 -10.30
N VAL A 199 -2.41 -1.84 -10.89
CA VAL A 199 -1.43 -1.86 -11.98
C VAL A 199 -0.21 -1.03 -11.59
N GLN A 200 0.97 -1.66 -11.54
CA GLN A 200 2.23 -1.03 -11.10
C GLN A 200 2.18 -0.53 -9.65
N LEU A 201 1.90 -1.43 -8.70
CA LEU A 201 1.86 -1.13 -7.27
C LEU A 201 3.07 -1.73 -6.56
N HIS A 202 3.81 -0.91 -5.81
CA HIS A 202 4.96 -1.36 -5.02
C HIS A 202 4.73 -1.12 -3.53
N ILE A 203 4.83 -2.17 -2.72
CA ILE A 203 4.72 -2.15 -1.26
C ILE A 203 5.96 -2.80 -0.67
N ALA A 204 6.81 -2.02 0.02
CA ALA A 204 8.07 -2.55 0.52
C ALA A 204 8.55 -1.94 1.84
N GLY A 205 9.40 -2.70 2.57
CA GLY A 205 10.09 -2.24 3.77
C GLY A 205 9.18 -1.87 4.94
N SER A 206 7.90 -2.27 4.91
CA SER A 206 6.89 -1.83 5.88
C SER A 206 6.70 -2.85 7.00
N PHE A 207 6.19 -2.37 8.15
CA PHE A 207 5.80 -3.21 9.28
C PHE A 207 4.28 -3.22 9.45
N PHE A 208 3.70 -4.42 9.56
CA PHE A 208 2.28 -4.66 9.76
C PHE A 208 2.09 -5.37 11.10
N LEU A 209 1.41 -4.72 12.05
CA LEU A 209 1.14 -5.23 13.39
C LEU A 209 -0.35 -5.56 13.57
N GLY A 210 -0.65 -6.53 14.43
CA GLY A 210 -2.01 -6.75 14.93
C GLY A 210 -2.92 -7.39 13.88
N ASN A 211 -2.39 -8.35 13.13
CA ASN A 211 -3.07 -8.99 11.99
C ASN A 211 -3.38 -8.03 10.84
N ALA A 212 -2.68 -6.90 10.73
CA ALA A 212 -2.72 -6.05 9.54
C ALA A 212 -2.25 -6.83 8.29
N PHE A 213 -2.96 -6.67 7.18
CA PHE A 213 -2.70 -7.38 5.93
C PHE A 213 -2.88 -6.48 4.70
N ILE A 214 -2.48 -7.00 3.54
CA ILE A 214 -2.70 -6.37 2.24
C ILE A 214 -3.82 -7.12 1.51
N LEU A 215 -4.87 -6.42 1.11
CA LEU A 215 -5.99 -6.95 0.34
C LEU A 215 -5.92 -6.45 -1.10
N ILE A 216 -5.83 -7.37 -2.05
CA ILE A 216 -5.95 -7.08 -3.47
C ILE A 216 -7.37 -7.43 -3.90
N LYS A 217 -8.14 -6.44 -4.31
CA LYS A 217 -9.55 -6.59 -4.63
C LYS A 217 -9.77 -6.54 -6.13
N SER A 218 -10.45 -7.56 -6.64
CA SER A 218 -10.84 -7.67 -8.03
C SER A 218 -12.11 -6.87 -8.30
N LEU A 219 -12.10 -5.96 -9.26
CA LEU A 219 -13.32 -5.35 -9.83
C LEU A 219 -13.56 -5.82 -11.26
N LYS A 220 -12.48 -5.94 -12.03
CA LYS A 220 -12.43 -6.45 -13.40
C LYS A 220 -11.41 -7.58 -13.56
N GLY A 221 -10.83 -8.05 -12.45
CA GLY A 221 -9.93 -9.19 -12.43
C GLY A 221 -8.50 -8.88 -12.84
N VAL A 222 -7.99 -7.68 -12.53
CA VAL A 222 -6.65 -7.25 -12.95
C VAL A 222 -5.68 -7.20 -11.77
N ALA A 223 -4.52 -7.82 -11.92
CA ALA A 223 -3.38 -7.70 -11.03
C ALA A 223 -2.10 -7.69 -11.88
N CYS A 224 -1.50 -6.51 -12.09
CA CYS A 224 -0.39 -6.35 -13.04
C CYS A 224 0.77 -5.53 -12.45
N GLY A 225 2.00 -6.03 -12.54
CA GLY A 225 3.20 -5.27 -12.09
C GLY A 225 3.17 -4.96 -10.60
N ILE A 226 2.77 -5.91 -9.76
CA ILE A 226 2.66 -5.72 -8.31
C ILE A 226 3.91 -6.27 -7.64
N SER A 227 4.49 -5.53 -6.70
CA SER A 227 5.63 -6.01 -5.89
C SER A 227 5.35 -5.75 -4.41
N ILE A 228 5.10 -6.81 -3.65
CA ILE A 228 4.94 -6.80 -2.19
C ILE A 228 6.12 -7.53 -1.58
N VAL A 229 7.15 -6.79 -1.17
CA VAL A 229 8.45 -7.38 -0.82
C VAL A 229 9.09 -6.78 0.42
N ASP A 230 9.90 -7.58 1.11
CA ASP A 230 10.77 -7.10 2.19
C ASP A 230 9.98 -6.42 3.35
N ASN A 231 8.75 -6.89 3.62
CA ASN A 231 7.91 -6.42 4.72
C ASN A 231 7.93 -7.37 5.92
N MET A 232 7.63 -6.84 7.10
CA MET A 232 7.45 -7.58 8.35
C MET A 232 5.98 -7.62 8.73
N PHE A 233 5.46 -8.81 9.06
CA PHE A 233 4.08 -9.00 9.52
C PHE A 233 4.07 -9.69 10.89
N SER A 234 3.30 -9.13 11.84
CA SER A 234 3.16 -9.66 13.19
C SER A 234 1.68 -9.76 13.58
N GLY A 235 1.26 -10.95 14.02
CA GLY A 235 -0.12 -11.26 14.36
C GLY A 235 -0.24 -12.18 15.58
N ASP A 236 -1.44 -12.73 15.77
CA ASP A 236 -1.85 -13.45 16.97
C ASP A 236 -2.03 -14.97 16.78
N TYR A 237 -1.51 -15.53 15.69
CA TYR A 237 -1.60 -16.95 15.34
C TYR A 237 -3.01 -17.43 14.97
N THR A 238 -3.96 -16.53 14.70
CA THR A 238 -5.34 -16.90 14.28
C THR A 238 -5.48 -17.28 12.80
N GLY A 239 -4.38 -17.30 12.05
CA GLY A 239 -4.36 -17.80 10.66
C GLY A 239 -4.61 -16.74 9.58
N VAL A 240 -4.48 -15.45 9.91
CA VAL A 240 -4.66 -14.35 8.94
C VAL A 240 -3.52 -14.35 7.90
N PRO A 241 -3.83 -14.45 6.59
CA PRO A 241 -2.82 -14.34 5.53
C PRO A 241 -2.34 -12.90 5.35
N ILE A 242 -1.02 -12.74 5.09
CA ILE A 242 -0.40 -11.43 4.91
C ILE A 242 -0.83 -10.70 3.63
N VAL A 243 -1.16 -11.48 2.58
CA VAL A 243 -1.73 -11.00 1.33
C VAL A 243 -2.97 -11.81 1.02
N GLN A 244 -4.05 -11.13 0.69
CA GLN A 244 -5.37 -11.73 0.45
C GLN A 244 -5.92 -11.24 -0.89
N LEU A 245 -6.71 -12.09 -1.53
CA LEU A 245 -7.43 -11.78 -2.76
C LEU A 245 -8.92 -11.67 -2.45
N ASP A 246 -9.53 -10.52 -2.71
CA ASP A 246 -10.97 -10.32 -2.61
C ASP A 246 -11.61 -10.44 -3.99
N GLN A 247 -12.45 -11.46 -4.14
CA GLN A 247 -13.28 -11.74 -5.32
C GLN A 247 -14.75 -11.93 -4.89
N SER A 248 -15.13 -11.40 -3.72
CA SER A 248 -16.46 -11.59 -3.11
C SER A 248 -17.60 -11.01 -3.95
N ASN A 249 -17.29 -10.10 -4.88
CA ASN A 249 -18.22 -9.55 -5.87
C ASN A 249 -18.45 -10.45 -7.10
N GLY A 250 -17.88 -11.67 -7.12
CA GLY A 250 -17.99 -12.61 -8.24
C GLY A 250 -17.06 -12.30 -9.43
N GLN A 251 -16.17 -11.32 -9.31
CA GLN A 251 -15.18 -10.99 -10.32
C GLN A 251 -13.86 -11.66 -9.95
N TYR A 252 -13.43 -12.63 -10.75
CA TYR A 252 -12.19 -13.36 -10.52
C TYR A 252 -11.00 -12.67 -11.20
N PHE A 253 -9.81 -12.80 -10.60
CA PHE A 253 -8.57 -12.40 -11.26
C PHE A 253 -8.32 -13.27 -12.49
N THR A 254 -8.43 -12.66 -13.66
CA THR A 254 -8.26 -13.31 -14.97
C THR A 254 -7.04 -12.77 -15.71
N THR A 255 -6.60 -11.57 -15.34
CA THR A 255 -5.41 -10.91 -15.88
C THR A 255 -4.40 -10.76 -14.75
N ILE A 256 -3.49 -11.73 -14.64
CA ILE A 256 -2.42 -11.75 -13.63
C ILE A 256 -1.09 -11.73 -14.37
N ASP A 257 -0.32 -10.66 -14.20
CA ASP A 257 0.97 -10.49 -14.87
C ASP A 257 1.98 -9.77 -13.96
N GLN A 258 3.23 -10.23 -13.92
CA GLN A 258 4.30 -9.60 -13.16
C GLN A 258 3.92 -9.31 -11.68
N VAL A 259 3.30 -10.28 -11.00
CA VAL A 259 2.94 -10.16 -9.59
C VAL A 259 3.97 -10.88 -8.72
N MET A 260 4.72 -10.13 -7.94
CA MET A 260 5.73 -10.62 -7.02
C MET A 260 5.31 -10.37 -5.56
N VAL A 261 5.15 -11.45 -4.80
CA VAL A 261 5.03 -11.42 -3.35
C VAL A 261 6.14 -12.30 -2.79
N ASP A 262 7.18 -11.71 -2.22
CA ASP A 262 8.40 -12.43 -1.84
C ASP A 262 9.15 -11.73 -0.70
N ARG A 263 10.05 -12.43 -0.02
CA ARG A 263 10.95 -11.90 1.04
C ARG A 263 10.23 -11.18 2.18
N ASN A 264 8.95 -11.49 2.38
CA ASN A 264 8.21 -11.03 3.55
C ASN A 264 8.47 -12.00 4.71
N VAL A 265 8.64 -11.46 5.91
CA VAL A 265 8.81 -12.25 7.14
C VAL A 265 7.57 -12.14 7.99
N VAL A 266 7.17 -13.27 8.60
CA VAL A 266 5.92 -13.36 9.36
C VAL A 266 6.17 -13.94 10.75
N GLN A 267 5.49 -13.36 11.74
CA GLN A 267 5.35 -13.91 13.09
C GLN A 267 3.85 -13.95 13.43
N GLY A 268 3.31 -15.13 13.73
CA GLY A 268 1.89 -15.25 14.09
C GLY A 268 0.88 -15.01 12.96
N MET A 269 1.33 -14.96 11.69
CA MET A 269 0.47 -14.82 10.50
C MET A 269 0.81 -15.88 9.45
N VAL A 270 -0.06 -16.03 8.45
CA VAL A 270 0.14 -17.00 7.35
C VAL A 270 0.89 -16.33 6.21
N LEU A 271 2.11 -16.83 5.93
CA LEU A 271 2.91 -16.40 4.79
C LEU A 271 2.18 -16.72 3.48
N LYS A 272 2.15 -15.74 2.58
CA LYS A 272 1.73 -15.89 1.18
C LYS A 272 2.84 -15.39 0.27
N SER A 273 3.06 -16.08 -0.85
CA SER A 273 4.13 -15.75 -1.79
C SER A 273 3.77 -16.16 -3.20
N THR A 274 4.42 -15.57 -4.20
CA THR A 274 4.35 -16.03 -5.61
C THR A 274 5.57 -16.86 -6.01
N VAL A 275 6.54 -17.02 -5.11
CA VAL A 275 7.69 -17.89 -5.28
C VAL A 275 7.80 -18.82 -4.08
N ALA A 276 8.20 -20.06 -4.30
CA ALA A 276 8.34 -21.00 -3.20
C ALA A 276 9.44 -22.03 -3.45
N LYS A 277 10.03 -22.49 -2.36
CA LYS A 277 10.99 -23.61 -2.37
C LYS A 277 10.51 -24.68 -1.40
N GLY A 278 10.63 -25.93 -1.81
CA GLY A 278 10.18 -27.07 -1.03
C GLY A 278 11.00 -28.30 -1.32
N SER A 279 10.96 -29.27 -0.41
CA SER A 279 11.66 -30.54 -0.61
C SER A 279 10.88 -31.68 0.01
N VAL A 280 10.92 -32.83 -0.64
CA VAL A 280 10.29 -34.05 -0.14
C VAL A 280 11.19 -35.24 -0.41
N TRP A 281 11.40 -36.06 0.61
CA TRP A 281 12.05 -37.35 0.46
C TRP A 281 11.01 -38.45 0.24
N SER A 282 11.30 -39.40 -0.63
CA SER A 282 10.49 -40.59 -0.82
C SER A 282 11.35 -41.73 -1.38
N ASN A 283 10.87 -42.97 -1.19
CA ASN A 283 11.41 -44.16 -1.81
C ASN A 283 10.34 -44.77 -2.72
N GLY A 284 10.57 -44.71 -4.03
CA GLY A 284 9.59 -45.15 -5.01
C GLY A 284 9.85 -44.47 -6.35
N THR A 285 8.79 -44.28 -7.13
CA THR A 285 8.88 -43.65 -8.46
C THR A 285 8.33 -42.23 -8.50
N ARG A 286 7.73 -41.71 -7.41
CA ARG A 286 7.01 -40.44 -7.40
C ARG A 286 7.30 -39.59 -6.18
N TRP A 287 7.43 -38.29 -6.41
CA TRP A 287 7.59 -37.26 -5.39
C TRP A 287 6.66 -36.09 -5.72
N THR A 288 5.92 -35.64 -4.71
CA THR A 288 5.02 -34.48 -4.85
C THR A 288 5.35 -33.46 -3.77
N VAL A 289 5.65 -32.23 -4.17
CA VAL A 289 5.78 -31.08 -3.27
C VAL A 289 4.52 -30.22 -3.41
N ASP A 290 3.86 -29.94 -2.29
CA ASP A 290 2.61 -29.17 -2.25
C ASP A 290 2.87 -27.75 -1.74
N PHE A 291 2.56 -26.77 -2.60
CA PHE A 291 2.72 -25.35 -2.31
C PHE A 291 1.37 -24.62 -2.12
N SER A 292 0.24 -25.33 -2.10
CA SER A 292 -1.11 -24.76 -2.04
C SER A 292 -1.34 -23.81 -0.86
N LYS A 293 -0.72 -24.07 0.28
CA LYS A 293 -0.82 -23.22 1.47
C LYS A 293 -0.02 -21.92 1.36
N LEU A 294 1.05 -21.92 0.57
CA LEU A 294 2.01 -20.82 0.46
C LEU A 294 1.74 -19.93 -0.76
N LEU A 295 1.48 -20.53 -1.92
CA LEU A 295 1.27 -19.78 -3.15
C LEU A 295 0.01 -18.92 -3.09
N LEU A 296 0.12 -17.71 -3.63
CA LEU A 296 -0.95 -16.71 -3.58
C LEU A 296 -2.08 -17.06 -4.55
N PHE A 297 -1.74 -17.35 -5.80
CA PHE A 297 -2.72 -17.68 -6.82
C PHE A 297 -2.97 -19.19 -6.89
N PRO A 298 -4.23 -19.64 -7.02
CA PRO A 298 -4.52 -21.04 -7.27
C PRO A 298 -4.08 -21.41 -8.69
N ASP A 299 -3.38 -22.52 -8.82
CA ASP A 299 -3.09 -23.18 -10.10
C ASP A 299 -2.37 -22.30 -11.15
N LEU A 300 -1.45 -21.44 -10.68
CA LEU A 300 -0.71 -20.49 -11.52
C LEU A 300 0.80 -20.70 -11.45
N ILE A 301 1.27 -21.95 -11.34
CA ILE A 301 2.71 -22.23 -11.43
C ILE A 301 3.14 -22.06 -12.88
N GLN A 302 3.97 -21.05 -13.16
CA GLN A 302 4.44 -20.71 -14.51
C GLN A 302 5.86 -21.22 -14.76
N ASN A 303 6.68 -21.32 -13.73
CA ASN A 303 8.02 -21.90 -13.83
C ASN A 303 8.28 -22.89 -12.70
N VAL A 304 9.00 -23.96 -13.04
CA VAL A 304 9.48 -24.97 -12.11
C VAL A 304 10.96 -25.22 -12.38
N GLN A 305 11.76 -25.16 -11.33
CA GLN A 305 13.12 -25.71 -11.31
C GLN A 305 13.14 -26.82 -10.27
N TYR A 306 13.75 -27.96 -10.61
CA TYR A 306 13.87 -29.05 -9.65
C TYR A 306 15.19 -29.78 -9.75
N THR A 307 15.57 -30.44 -8.66
CA THR A 307 16.70 -31.37 -8.59
C THR A 307 16.22 -32.64 -7.90
N LEU A 308 16.44 -33.79 -8.53
CA LEU A 308 16.22 -35.09 -7.91
C LEU A 308 17.55 -35.62 -7.38
N HIS A 309 17.77 -35.46 -6.08
CA HIS A 309 18.98 -35.93 -5.41
C HIS A 309 18.82 -37.41 -5.04
N ALA A 310 19.24 -38.29 -5.95
CA ALA A 310 19.27 -39.73 -5.74
C ALA A 310 20.59 -40.16 -5.06
N SER A 311 20.51 -41.16 -4.19
CA SER A 311 21.63 -41.56 -3.31
C SER A 311 22.77 -42.29 -4.03
N LYS A 312 22.47 -43.20 -4.98
CA LYS A 312 23.48 -44.06 -5.64
C LYS A 312 23.20 -44.34 -7.13
N SER A 313 22.23 -43.67 -7.74
CA SER A 313 21.81 -43.93 -9.12
C SER A 313 21.45 -42.65 -9.88
N PHE A 314 21.36 -42.76 -11.20
CA PHE A 314 20.97 -41.68 -12.11
C PHE A 314 19.71 -42.10 -12.88
N PRO A 315 18.53 -42.16 -12.21
CA PRO A 315 17.29 -42.55 -12.87
C PRO A 315 16.91 -41.51 -13.93
N LYS A 316 16.20 -41.94 -14.97
CA LYS A 316 15.55 -40.96 -15.87
C LYS A 316 14.34 -40.40 -15.12
N HIS A 317 14.23 -39.08 -15.07
CA HIS A 317 13.16 -38.42 -14.35
C HIS A 317 12.54 -37.28 -15.15
N VAL A 318 11.27 -37.00 -14.90
CA VAL A 318 10.51 -35.99 -15.63
C VAL A 318 9.50 -35.30 -14.71
N LEU A 319 9.32 -34.00 -14.94
CA LEU A 319 8.20 -33.23 -14.36
C LEU A 319 6.90 -33.71 -15.01
N ARG A 320 5.95 -34.17 -14.19
CA ARG A 320 4.69 -34.77 -14.66
C ARG A 320 3.48 -33.86 -14.50
N ASP A 321 3.42 -33.14 -13.39
CA ASP A 321 2.25 -32.32 -13.05
C ASP A 321 2.67 -31.09 -12.24
N VAL A 322 1.95 -30.00 -12.46
CA VAL A 322 2.06 -28.73 -11.71
C VAL A 322 0.70 -28.24 -11.19
N SER A 323 -0.36 -29.02 -11.42
CA SER A 323 -1.73 -28.64 -11.11
C SER A 323 -1.98 -28.48 -9.61
N SER A 324 -2.98 -27.67 -9.26
CA SER A 324 -3.40 -27.44 -7.86
C SER A 324 -2.26 -26.93 -6.96
N ASN A 325 -1.30 -26.20 -7.53
CA ASN A 325 -0.07 -25.75 -6.85
C ASN A 325 0.80 -26.91 -6.30
N ARG A 326 0.77 -28.06 -6.96
CA ARG A 326 1.58 -29.23 -6.58
C ARG A 326 2.51 -29.61 -7.70
N VAL A 327 3.79 -29.78 -7.38
CA VAL A 327 4.80 -30.23 -8.35
C VAL A 327 5.04 -31.71 -8.17
N MET A 328 4.74 -32.51 -9.19
CA MET A 328 4.99 -33.95 -9.22
C MET A 328 6.12 -34.29 -10.19
N VAL A 329 7.16 -34.96 -9.69
CA VAL A 329 8.23 -35.56 -10.49
C VAL A 329 8.13 -37.08 -10.41
N GLU A 330 8.33 -37.74 -11.53
CA GLU A 330 8.33 -39.20 -11.63
C GLU A 330 9.65 -39.71 -12.22
N SER A 331 10.13 -40.85 -11.73
CA SER A 331 11.28 -41.59 -12.27
C SER A 331 10.85 -42.87 -12.99
N ASP A 332 11.70 -43.35 -13.90
CA ASP A 332 11.51 -44.60 -14.64
C ASP A 332 11.67 -45.85 -13.76
N VAL A 333 12.48 -45.76 -12.71
CA VAL A 333 12.73 -46.85 -11.75
C VAL A 333 12.52 -46.39 -10.31
N PRO A 334 12.15 -47.31 -9.39
CA PRO A 334 12.13 -47.01 -7.97
C PRO A 334 13.51 -46.60 -7.46
N VAL A 335 13.59 -45.46 -6.78
CA VAL A 335 14.82 -44.96 -6.15
C VAL A 335 14.49 -44.26 -4.83
N SER A 336 15.44 -44.30 -3.90
CA SER A 336 15.41 -43.42 -2.72
C SER A 336 16.08 -42.10 -3.06
N ALA A 337 15.29 -41.03 -3.10
CA ALA A 337 15.75 -39.70 -3.48
C ALA A 337 15.01 -38.59 -2.72
N THR A 338 15.66 -37.43 -2.64
CA THR A 338 15.03 -36.18 -2.22
C THR A 338 14.77 -35.32 -3.46
N LEU A 339 13.52 -34.94 -3.67
CA LEU A 339 13.15 -33.94 -4.66
C LEU A 339 13.25 -32.56 -4.01
N HIS A 340 14.06 -31.68 -4.59
CA HIS A 340 14.11 -30.25 -4.27
C HIS A 340 13.43 -29.47 -5.40
N VAL A 341 12.53 -28.55 -5.07
CA VAL A 341 11.74 -27.78 -6.05
C VAL A 341 11.77 -26.30 -5.71
N SER A 342 11.89 -25.46 -6.75
CA SER A 342 11.59 -24.03 -6.74
C SER A 342 10.47 -23.76 -7.76
N VAL A 343 9.48 -22.96 -7.39
CA VAL A 343 8.35 -22.57 -8.25
C VAL A 343 8.21 -21.05 -8.30
N ASP A 344 7.64 -20.55 -9.40
CA ASP A 344 7.39 -19.13 -9.64
C ASP A 344 6.04 -18.92 -10.37
N GLN A 345 5.23 -17.97 -9.88
CA GLN A 345 3.96 -17.52 -10.47
C GLN A 345 4.04 -16.14 -11.15
N SER A 346 5.22 -15.54 -11.22
CA SER A 346 5.46 -14.15 -11.63
C SER A 346 6.18 -13.99 -12.98
N MET A 347 6.50 -15.10 -13.65
CA MET A 347 7.20 -15.10 -14.93
C MET A 347 6.36 -14.47 -16.04
N MET A 348 7.01 -13.69 -16.90
CA MET A 348 6.33 -13.18 -18.09
C MET A 348 5.95 -14.34 -19.01
N GLY A 349 4.66 -14.43 -19.34
CA GLY A 349 4.27 -15.07 -20.60
C GLY A 349 4.80 -14.19 -21.71
N TYR A 350 5.86 -14.61 -22.41
CA TYR A 350 6.22 -13.95 -23.67
C TYR A 350 4.99 -14.00 -24.58
N VAL A 351 4.42 -12.83 -24.90
CA VAL A 351 3.42 -12.67 -25.98
C VAL A 351 4.16 -12.41 -27.28
#